data_AF-A0A4Q7YF18-F1
#
_entry.id   AF-A0A4Q7YF18-F1
#
_cell.length_a   1.000
_cell.length_b   1.000
_cell.length_c   1.000
_cell.angle_alpha   90.00
_cell.angle_beta   90.00
_cell.angle_gamma   90.00
#
_symmetry.space_group_name_H-M   'P 1'
#
loop_
_entity.id
_entity.type
_entity.pdbx_description
1 polymer ?
#
loop_
_entity_poly.entity_id
_entity_poly.type
_entity_poly.pdbx_seq_one_letter_code
_entity_poly.pdbx_strand_id
1 'polypeptide(L)'
;MRTIARGTKKMLAVKAEFTEIKVYDASSGEMIPADADRAWQELFTRDKARLVESSDATKYFIRIHSNRWYELTRPAEAPTA
;
A
#
# COMPACT_ATOMS: atom_id res chain seq x y z
N MET A 1 11.32 -8.16 -0.79
CA MET A 1 10.24 -7.32 -1.35
C MET A 1 9.74 -7.94 -2.65
N ARG A 2 8.43 -8.13 -2.82
CA ARG A 2 7.83 -8.74 -4.02
C ARG A 2 6.80 -7.81 -4.64
N THR A 3 6.85 -7.61 -5.95
CA THR A 3 5.82 -6.81 -6.64
C THR A 3 4.58 -7.67 -6.87
N ILE A 4 3.40 -7.16 -6.49
CA ILE A 4 2.10 -7.79 -6.72
C ILE A 4 1.50 -7.19 -7.99
N ALA A 5 1.11 -8.06 -8.92
CA ALA A 5 0.44 -7.64 -10.14
C ALA A 5 -0.97 -7.10 -9.86
N ARG A 6 -1.35 -6.04 -10.58
CA ARG A 6 -2.68 -5.43 -10.55
C ARG A 6 -3.75 -6.47 -10.90
N GLY A 7 -4.92 -6.37 -10.25
CA GLY A 7 -6.08 -7.24 -10.54
C GLY A 7 -5.96 -8.68 -10.02
N THR A 8 -4.88 -9.05 -9.34
CA THR A 8 -4.75 -10.38 -8.73
C THR A 8 -5.63 -10.52 -7.50
N LYS A 9 -6.03 -11.76 -7.18
CA LYS A 9 -6.75 -12.08 -5.92
C LYS A 9 -6.00 -11.57 -4.69
N LYS A 10 -4.67 -11.59 -4.72
CA LYS A 10 -3.81 -11.09 -3.64
C LYS A 10 -4.00 -9.58 -3.43
N MET A 11 -4.07 -8.79 -4.50
CA MET A 11 -4.33 -7.36 -4.40
C MET A 11 -5.71 -7.06 -3.80
N LEU A 12 -6.75 -7.82 -4.18
CA LEU A 12 -8.09 -7.66 -3.60
C LEU A 12 -8.13 -8.04 -2.11
N ALA A 13 -7.40 -9.08 -1.71
CA ALA A 13 -7.22 -9.43 -0.30
C ALA A 13 -6.54 -8.29 0.47
N VAL A 14 -5.45 -7.73 -0.06
CA VAL A 14 -4.77 -6.55 0.51
C VAL A 14 -5.71 -5.33 0.55
N LYS A 15 -6.61 -5.15 -0.42
CA LYS A 15 -7.60 -4.06 -0.33
C LYS A 15 -8.60 -4.29 0.81
N ALA A 16 -8.99 -5.53 1.06
CA ALA A 16 -9.98 -5.87 2.08
C ALA A 16 -9.40 -5.89 3.50
N GLU A 17 -8.13 -6.28 3.67
CA GLU A 17 -7.48 -6.46 4.97
C GLU A 17 -6.87 -5.17 5.55
N PHE A 18 -6.62 -4.15 4.72
CA PHE A 18 -5.87 -2.96 5.13
C PHE A 18 -6.79 -1.75 5.21
N THR A 19 -7.01 -1.28 6.43
CA THR A 19 -7.81 -0.09 6.72
C THR A 19 -6.95 1.15 6.94
N GLU A 20 -5.71 1.00 7.40
CA GLU A 20 -4.78 2.09 7.64
C GLU A 20 -3.79 2.25 6.48
N ILE A 21 -3.93 3.37 5.76
CA ILE A 21 -3.02 3.75 4.68
C ILE A 21 -2.40 5.10 4.99
N LYS A 22 -1.09 5.20 4.79
CA LYS A 22 -0.33 6.46 4.91
C LYS A 22 0.36 6.74 3.60
N VAL A 23 0.41 8.01 3.19
CA VAL A 23 1.18 8.44 2.02
C VAL A 23 2.44 9.16 2.49
N TYR A 24 3.56 8.85 1.85
CA TYR A 24 4.75 9.66 1.98
C TYR A 24 4.60 10.92 1.14
N ASP A 25 4.59 12.07 1.81
CA ASP A 25 4.62 13.37 1.17
C ASP A 25 6.07 13.87 1.12
N ALA A 26 6.64 13.95 -0.08
CA ALA A 26 8.02 14.41 -0.26
C ALA A 26 8.21 15.90 -0.02
N SER A 27 7.14 16.70 -0.01
CA SER A 27 7.23 18.13 0.28
C SER A 27 7.43 18.37 1.78
N SER A 28 6.75 17.61 2.64
CA SER A 28 6.95 17.64 4.09
C SER A 28 8.03 16.66 4.58
N GLY A 29 8.34 15.63 3.79
CA GLY A 29 9.24 14.54 4.18
C GLY A 29 8.63 13.57 5.20
N GLU A 30 7.31 13.61 5.39
CA GLU A 30 6.59 12.89 6.44
C GLU A 30 5.55 11.92 5.87
N MET A 31 5.18 10.94 6.68
CA MET A 31 4.11 10.00 6.39
C MET A 31 2.79 10.52 6.96
N ILE A 32 1.90 10.97 6.07
CA ILE A 32 0.60 11.50 6.45
C ILE A 32 -0.49 10.45 6.23
N PRO A 33 -1.53 10.38 7.09
CA PRO A 33 -2.67 9.49 6.86
C PRO A 33 -3.35 9.82 5.53
N ALA A 34 -3.69 8.79 4.77
CA ALA A 34 -4.32 8.93 3.46
C ALA A 34 -5.51 7.98 3.33
N ASP A 35 -6.52 8.44 2.59
CA ASP A 35 -7.67 7.61 2.26
C ASP A 35 -7.26 6.37 1.49
N ALA A 36 -7.76 5.22 1.97
CA ALA A 36 -7.43 3.96 1.36
C ALA A 36 -7.91 3.91 -0.09
N ASP A 37 -9.15 4.35 -0.33
CA ASP A 37 -9.73 4.34 -1.67
C ASP A 37 -8.96 5.25 -2.64
N ARG A 38 -8.41 6.37 -2.15
CA ARG A 38 -7.55 7.26 -2.94
C ARG A 38 -6.22 6.60 -3.32
N ALA A 39 -5.61 5.85 -2.42
CA ALA A 39 -4.39 5.10 -2.71
C ALA A 39 -4.63 4.00 -3.76
N TRP A 40 -5.76 3.28 -3.65
CA TRP A 40 -6.18 2.29 -4.64
C TRP A 40 -6.49 2.93 -5.98
N GLN A 41 -7.24 4.03 -6.02
CA GLN A 41 -7.47 4.78 -7.25
C GLN A 41 -6.16 5.17 -7.92
N GLU A 42 -5.22 5.79 -7.20
CA GLU A 42 -3.91 6.13 -7.74
C GLU A 42 -3.17 4.90 -8.27
N LEU A 43 -3.25 3.75 -7.58
CA LEU A 43 -2.67 2.49 -8.05
C LEU A 43 -3.27 2.03 -9.37
N PHE A 44 -4.55 2.25 -9.66
CA PHE A 44 -5.19 1.86 -10.92
C PHE A 44 -5.06 2.92 -12.02
N THR A 45 -5.19 4.20 -11.68
CA THR A 45 -5.12 5.31 -12.62
C THR A 45 -3.70 5.54 -13.12
N ARG A 46 -2.67 5.35 -12.28
CA ARG A 46 -1.28 5.60 -12.68
C ARG A 46 -0.59 4.34 -13.14
N ASP A 47 -0.30 4.26 -14.43
CA ASP A 47 0.28 3.06 -15.04
C ASP A 47 1.60 2.59 -14.41
N LYS A 48 2.42 3.55 -13.94
CA LYS A 48 3.69 3.28 -13.26
C LYS A 48 3.54 2.82 -11.80
N ALA A 49 2.34 2.88 -11.24
CA ALA A 49 2.10 2.51 -9.86
C ALA A 49 2.19 0.99 -9.67
N ARG A 50 2.88 0.57 -8.60
CA ARG A 50 3.12 -0.83 -8.29
C ARG A 50 2.84 -1.10 -6.83
N LEU A 51 2.08 -2.16 -6.56
CA LEU A 51 1.93 -2.68 -5.21
C LEU A 51 3.13 -3.59 -4.91
N VAL A 52 3.80 -3.35 -3.81
CA VAL A 52 5.00 -4.07 -3.36
C VAL A 52 4.76 -4.59 -1.96
N GLU A 53 4.91 -5.89 -1.79
CA GLU A 53 4.88 -6.56 -0.50
C GLU A 53 6.27 -6.52 0.14
N SER A 54 6.34 -6.16 1.43
CA SER A 54 7.56 -6.25 2.22
C SER A 54 7.97 -7.71 2.44
N SER A 55 9.24 -7.96 2.76
CA SER A 55 9.75 -9.33 2.94
C SER A 55 9.04 -10.09 4.07
N ASP A 56 8.64 -9.36 5.12
CA ASP A 56 7.98 -9.92 6.30
C ASP A 56 6.47 -10.11 6.13
N ALA A 57 5.90 -9.81 4.95
CA ALA A 57 4.45 -9.85 4.65
C ALA A 57 3.55 -9.04 5.61
N THR A 58 4.14 -8.24 6.52
CA THR A 58 3.45 -7.38 7.48
C THR A 58 3.09 -6.01 6.92
N LYS A 59 3.82 -5.56 5.89
CA LYS A 59 3.67 -4.25 5.27
C LYS A 59 3.59 -4.35 3.76
N TYR A 60 2.76 -3.49 3.17
CA TYR A 60 2.64 -3.36 1.73
C TYR A 60 2.85 -1.90 1.34
N PHE A 61 3.36 -1.67 0.15
CA PHE A 61 3.71 -0.35 -0.34
C PHE A 61 3.13 -0.15 -1.74
N ILE A 62 2.30 0.87 -1.94
CA ILE A 62 1.92 1.31 -3.29
C ILE A 62 2.95 2.35 -3.72
N ARG A 63 3.93 1.95 -4.52
CA ARG A 63 4.92 2.87 -5.09
C ARG A 63 4.34 3.50 -6.34
N ILE A 64 4.07 4.80 -6.29
CA ILE A 64 3.63 5.58 -7.46
C ILE A 64 4.84 6.14 -8.22
N HIS A 65 5.79 6.71 -7.48
CA HIS A 65 7.01 7.33 -8.00
C HIS A 65 8.12 7.26 -6.95
N SER A 66 9.36 7.62 -7.31
CA SER A 66 10.49 7.69 -6.37
C SER A 66 10.23 8.60 -5.17
N ASN A 67 9.36 9.60 -5.32
CA ASN A 67 9.07 10.61 -4.29
C ASN A 67 7.63 10.52 -3.74
N ARG A 68 6.88 9.48 -4.11
CA ARG A 68 5.51 9.30 -3.62
C ARG A 68 5.15 7.84 -3.58
N TRP A 69 4.92 7.34 -2.37
CA TRP A 69 4.47 5.98 -2.14
C TRP A 69 3.50 5.98 -0.97
N TYR A 70 2.60 5.00 -0.97
CA TYR A 70 1.73 4.73 0.16
C TYR A 70 2.28 3.52 0.92
N GLU A 71 2.25 3.57 2.24
CA GLU A 71 2.45 2.41 3.12
C GLU A 71 1.08 1.96 3.61
N LEU A 72 0.82 0.67 3.43
CA LEU A 72 -0.34 -0.03 3.95
C LEU A 72 0.18 -0.89 5.10
N THR A 73 -0.26 -0.55 6.30
CA THR A 73 0.06 -1.34 7.49
C THR A 73 -1.12 -2.24 7.77
N ARG A 74 -0.86 -3.54 7.88
CA ARG A 74 -1.92 -4.48 8.25
C ARG A 74 -2.32 -4.11 9.66
N PRO A 75 -3.62 -3.95 9.99
CA PRO A 75 -4.00 -3.94 11.39
C PRO A 75 -3.42 -5.24 11.95
N ALA A 76 -2.61 -5.14 13.00
CA ALA A 76 -1.95 -6.31 13.56
C ALA A 76 -3.02 -7.37 13.80
N GLU A 77 -3.04 -8.42 12.97
CA GLU A 77 -3.81 -9.62 13.27
C GLU A 77 -3.30 -10.01 14.64
N ALA A 78 -4.16 -9.89 15.66
CA ALA A 78 -3.87 -10.45 16.96
C ALA A 78 -3.39 -11.88 16.70
N PRO A 79 -2.23 -12.28 17.23
CA PRO A 79 -1.65 -13.58 16.91
C PRO A 79 -2.72 -14.64 17.18
N THR A 80 -3.17 -15.31 16.12
CA THR A 80 -4.05 -16.48 16.25
C THR A 80 -3.20 -17.57 16.87
N ALA A 81 -3.19 -17.62 18.19
CA ALA A 81 -2.66 -18.71 19.00
C ALA A 81 -3.69 -19.84 19.09
#